data_AF-A0A382TUS4-F1
#
_entry.id   AF-A0A382TUS4-F1
#
_cell.length_a   1.000
_cell.length_b   1.000
_cell.length_c   1.000
_cell.angle_alpha   90.00
_cell.angle_beta   90.00
_cell.angle_gamma   90.00
#
_symmetry.space_group_name_H-M   'P 1'
#
loop_
_entity.id
_entity.type
_entity.pdbx_description
1 polymer ?
#
loop_
_entity_poly.entity_id
_entity_poly.type
_entity_poly.pdbx_seq_one_letter_code
_entity_poly.pdbx_strand_id
1 'polypeptide(L)'
;FGLIPWDPPSFLLIGVWPVAMGVSMWVQQKLNPTPPDPMQAKIFMFFPLFLTVILAPFPAGLVIYWTINNILTMAQQLVIMKRTTVKTT
;
A
#
# COMPACT_ATOMS: atom_id res chain seq x y z
N PHE A 1 -21.78 -8.85 20.39
CA PHE A 1 -21.23 -8.19 21.58
C PHE A 1 -22.17 -7.07 21.97
N GLY A 2 -22.63 -7.01 23.22
CA GLY A 2 -23.70 -6.09 23.64
C GLY A 2 -23.73 -5.83 25.15
N LEU A 3 -22.58 -5.96 25.82
CA LEU A 3 -22.46 -5.69 27.27
C LEU A 3 -22.21 -4.20 27.57
N ILE A 4 -21.99 -3.37 26.53
CA ILE A 4 -21.78 -1.92 26.66
C ILE A 4 -22.41 -1.26 25.42
N PRO A 5 -23.28 -0.23 25.55
CA PRO A 5 -23.82 0.53 24.43
C PRO A 5 -22.75 1.48 23.88
N TRP A 6 -21.70 0.90 23.32
CA TRP A 6 -20.62 1.63 22.68
C TRP A 6 -20.38 1.00 21.31
N ASP A 7 -20.41 1.85 20.28
CA ASP A 7 -19.97 1.49 18.95
C ASP A 7 -18.57 2.11 18.76
N PRO A 8 -17.51 1.30 18.58
CA PRO A 8 -16.20 1.83 18.25
C PRO A 8 -16.30 2.71 17.01
N PRO A 9 -15.61 3.85 16.99
CA PRO A 9 -15.50 4.63 15.78
C PRO A 9 -15.03 3.73 14.62
N SER A 10 -15.79 3.68 13.53
CA SER A 10 -15.59 2.74 12.43
C SER A 10 -14.21 2.86 11.77
N PHE A 11 -13.54 3.99 11.90
CA PHE A 11 -12.15 4.18 11.45
C PHE A 11 -11.10 3.43 12.29
N LEU A 12 -11.43 3.02 13.52
CA LEU A 12 -10.57 2.15 14.35
C LEU A 12 -10.71 0.67 13.96
N LEU A 13 -11.78 0.31 13.25
CA LEU A 13 -11.98 -1.01 12.66
C LEU A 13 -11.20 -1.12 11.35
N ILE A 14 -9.88 -0.94 11.41
CA ILE A 14 -9.00 -1.19 10.27
C ILE A 14 -9.01 -2.71 10.04
N GLY A 15 -9.78 -3.13 9.03
CA GLY A 15 -9.79 -4.53 8.62
C GLY A 15 -8.42 -5.02 8.16
N VAL A 16 -8.25 -6.33 8.08
CA VAL A 16 -7.00 -6.95 7.58
C VAL A 16 -6.65 -6.46 6.16
N TRP A 17 -7.65 -6.12 5.35
CA TRP A 17 -7.49 -5.69 3.96
C TRP A 17 -6.78 -4.33 3.80
N PRO A 18 -7.22 -3.23 4.43
CA PRO A 18 -6.49 -1.97 4.39
C PRO A 18 -5.03 -2.09 4.86
N VAL A 19 -4.76 -2.92 5.86
CA VAL A 19 -3.38 -3.20 6.30
C VAL A 19 -2.58 -3.88 5.20
N ALA A 20 -3.11 -4.93 4.58
CA ALA A 20 -2.47 -5.63 3.48
C ALA A 20 -2.22 -4.70 2.27
N MET A 21 -3.17 -3.83 1.96
CA MET A 21 -3.02 -2.79 0.94
C MET A 21 -1.85 -1.85 1.28
N GLY A 22 -1.77 -1.35 2.52
CA GLY A 22 -0.70 -0.47 2.98
C GLY A 22 0.69 -1.09 2.86
N VAL A 23 0.81 -2.34 3.28
CA VAL A 23 2.04 -3.12 3.14
C VAL A 23 2.40 -3.27 1.66
N SER A 24 1.44 -3.60 0.79
CA SER A 24 1.69 -3.75 -0.65
C SER A 24 2.21 -2.45 -1.29
N MET A 25 1.64 -1.30 -0.92
CA MET A 25 2.07 0.01 -1.39
C MET A 25 3.46 0.37 -0.90
N TRP A 26 3.76 0.08 0.37
CA TRP A 26 5.08 0.32 0.93
C TRP A 26 6.17 -0.52 0.25
N VAL A 27 5.89 -1.78 -0.06
CA VAL A 27 6.81 -2.63 -0.82
C VAL A 27 6.98 -2.09 -2.25
N GLN A 28 5.90 -1.67 -2.90
CA GLN A 28 5.95 -1.11 -4.25
C GLN A 28 6.80 0.16 -4.30
N GLN A 29 6.67 1.04 -3.31
CA GLN A 29 7.49 2.24 -3.21
C GLN A 29 8.99 1.93 -3.08
N LYS A 30 9.36 0.83 -2.41
CA LYS A 30 10.78 0.40 -2.33
C LYS A 30 11.33 -0.14 -3.64
N LEU A 31 10.48 -0.63 -4.54
CA LEU A 31 10.88 -1.05 -5.88
C LEU A 31 11.04 0.14 -6.83
N ASN A 32 10.42 1.27 -6.52
CA ASN A 32 10.54 2.50 -7.28
C ASN A 32 11.75 3.33 -6.81
N PRO A 33 12.43 4.03 -7.73
CA PRO A 33 13.52 4.92 -7.36
C PRO A 33 13.01 6.05 -6.46
N THR A 34 13.72 6.29 -5.36
CA THR A 34 13.38 7.35 -4.40
C THR A 34 13.52 8.72 -5.06
N PRO A 35 12.59 9.67 -4.82
CA PRO A 35 12.74 11.03 -5.32
C PRO A 35 14.06 11.66 -4.85
N PRO A 36 14.74 12.46 -5.70
CA PRO A 36 16.03 13.06 -5.35
C PRO A 36 15.95 14.13 -4.25
N ASP A 37 14.76 14.70 -4.02
CA ASP A 37 14.52 15.70 -2.97
C ASP A 37 14.14 15.04 -1.62
N PRO A 38 14.88 15.31 -0.53
CA PRO A 38 14.62 14.73 0.80
C PRO A 38 13.26 15.11 1.41
N MET A 39 12.67 16.25 1.03
CA MET A 39 11.32 16.63 1.47
C MET A 39 10.28 15.74 0.80
N GLN A 40 10.40 15.51 -0.51
CA GLN A 40 9.48 14.63 -1.24
C GLN A 40 9.58 13.20 -0.72
N ALA A 41 10.80 12.68 -0.50
CA ALA A 41 10.99 11.34 0.05
C ALA A 41 10.25 11.11 1.38
N LYS A 42 10.28 12.11 2.27
CA LYS A 42 9.52 12.06 3.54
C LYS A 42 8.01 11.99 3.29
N ILE A 43 7.48 12.81 2.39
CA ILE A 43 6.05 12.80 2.05
C ILE A 43 5.64 11.43 1.49
N PHE A 44 6.42 10.88 0.55
CA PHE A 44 6.15 9.57 -0.05
C PHE A 44 6.20 8.43 0.98
N MET A 45 7.06 8.49 2.01
CA MET A 45 7.07 7.49 3.09
C MET A 45 5.78 7.46 3.92
N PHE A 46 5.15 8.62 4.16
CA PHE A 46 3.91 8.69 4.94
C PHE A 46 2.64 8.51 4.09
N PHE A 47 2.76 8.68 2.77
CA PHE A 47 1.64 8.59 1.84
C PHE A 47 0.85 7.27 1.91
N PRO A 48 1.48 6.07 1.95
CA PRO A 48 0.76 4.79 2.07
C PRO A 48 -0.03 4.70 3.37
N LEU A 49 0.55 5.15 4.47
CA LEU A 49 -0.11 5.13 5.78
C LEU A 49 -1.36 6.00 5.77
N PHE A 50 -1.25 7.21 5.22
CA PHE A 50 -2.38 8.13 5.11
C PHE A 50 -3.51 7.56 4.24
N LEU A 51 -3.17 6.96 3.10
CA LEU A 51 -4.13 6.27 2.22
C LEU A 51 -4.84 5.12 2.94
N THR A 52 -4.11 4.30 3.69
CA THR A 52 -4.70 3.12 4.35
C THR A 52 -5.75 3.50 5.38
N VAL A 53 -5.55 4.60 6.12
CA VAL A 53 -6.52 5.09 7.11
C VAL A 53 -7.73 5.71 6.43
N ILE A 54 -7.52 6.48 5.35
CA ILE A 54 -8.61 7.11 4.58
C ILE A 54 -9.49 6.06 3.87
N LEU A 55 -8.88 4.96 3.41
CA LEU A 55 -9.58 3.90 2.68
C LEU A 55 -10.08 2.77 3.57
N ALA A 56 -9.71 2.74 4.85
CA ALA A 56 -10.23 1.78 5.81
C ALA A 56 -11.77 1.69 5.86
N PRO A 57 -12.55 2.80 5.80
CA PRO A 57 -14.02 2.73 5.77
C PRO A 57 -14.62 2.36 4.40
N PHE A 58 -13.82 2.26 3.34
CA PHE A 58 -14.34 1.92 2.01
C PHE A 58 -14.64 0.42 1.88
N PRO A 59 -15.53 0.02 0.95
CA PRO A 59 -15.87 -1.38 0.73
C PRO A 59 -14.62 -2.25 0.47
N ALA A 60 -14.58 -3.43 1.10
CA ALA A 60 -13.44 -4.34 1.00
C ALA A 60 -13.09 -4.73 -0.45
N GLY A 61 -14.07 -4.78 -1.35
CA GLY A 61 -13.83 -5.07 -2.77
C GLY A 61 -12.88 -4.08 -3.45
N LEU A 62 -13.00 -2.78 -3.13
CA LEU A 62 -12.11 -1.74 -3.66
C LEU A 62 -10.67 -1.94 -3.15
N VAL A 63 -10.54 -2.22 -1.85
CA VAL A 63 -9.24 -2.41 -1.19
C VAL A 63 -8.54 -3.68 -1.69
N ILE A 64 -9.29 -4.77 -1.87
CA ILE A 64 -8.79 -6.03 -2.44
C ILE A 64 -8.33 -5.81 -3.89
N TYR A 65 -9.15 -5.16 -4.72
CA TYR A 65 -8.79 -4.83 -6.10
C TYR A 65 -7.45 -4.09 -6.16
N TRP A 66 -7.27 -3.07 -5.33
CA TRP A 66 -6.03 -2.31 -5.31
C TRP A 66 -4.83 -3.11 -4.83
N THR A 67 -5.02 -3.92 -3.79
CA THR A 67 -3.95 -4.78 -3.25
C THR A 67 -3.45 -5.75 -4.31
N ILE A 68 -4.37 -6.44 -5.00
CA ILE A 68 -4.03 -7.40 -6.06
C ILE A 68 -3.36 -6.68 -7.24
N ASN A 69 -3.88 -5.52 -7.65
CA ASN A 69 -3.30 -4.73 -8.74
C ASN A 69 -1.86 -4.29 -8.43
N ASN A 70 -1.60 -3.82 -7.20
CA ASN A 70 -0.26 -3.46 -6.77
C ASN A 70 0.69 -4.67 -6.81
N ILE A 71 0.24 -5.83 -6.33
CA ILE A 71 1.04 -7.07 -6.36
C ILE A 71 1.39 -7.48 -7.79
N LEU A 72 0.43 -7.45 -8.71
CA LEU A 72 0.68 -7.76 -10.12
C LEU A 72 1.65 -6.77 -10.76
N THR A 73 1.49 -5.48 -10.48
CA THR A 73 2.38 -4.42 -10.97
C THR A 73 3.80 -4.62 -10.45
N MET A 74 3.97 -4.92 -9.16
CA MET A 74 5.27 -5.23 -8.57
C MET A 74 5.88 -6.49 -9.18
N ALA A 75 5.10 -7.55 -9.40
CA ALA A 75 5.58 -8.77 -10.03
C ALA A 75 6.09 -8.49 -11.45
N GLN A 76 5.36 -7.71 -12.24
CA GLN A 76 5.79 -7.26 -13.56
C GLN A 76 7.08 -6.44 -13.48
N GLN A 77 7.16 -5.48 -12.58
CA GLN A 77 8.35 -4.65 -12.38
C GLN A 77 9.58 -5.49 -12.00
N LEU A 78 9.43 -6.46 -11.11
CA LEU A 78 10.49 -7.40 -10.73
C LEU A 78 10.96 -8.26 -11.92
N VAL A 79 10.04 -8.74 -12.76
CA VAL A 79 10.40 -9.49 -13.97
C VAL A 79 11.16 -8.61 -14.97
N ILE A 80 10.73 -7.37 -15.17
CA ILE A 80 11.40 -6.41 -16.06
C ILE A 80 12.80 -6.11 -15.54
N MET A 81 12.96 -5.73 -14.26
CA MET A 81 14.26 -5.44 -13.66
C MET A 81 15.22 -6.63 -13.82
N LYS A 82 14.77 -7.86 -13.57
CA LYS A 82 15.60 -9.07 -13.76
C LYS A 82 16.03 -9.29 -15.21
N ARG A 83 15.21 -8.91 -16.19
CA ARG A 83 15.51 -9.04 -17.63
C ARG A 83 16.39 -7.91 -18.15
N THR A 84 16.21 -6.68 -17.64
CA THR A 84 16.99 -5.51 -18.04
C THR A 84 18.38 -5.49 -17.39
N THR A 85 18.57 -6.13 -16.23
CA THR A 85 19.91 -6.36 -15.64
C THR A 85 20.73 -7.45 -16.37
N VAL A 86 20.37 -7.81 -17.60
CA VAL A 86 21.27 -8.53 -18.51
C VAL A 86 22.27 -7.53 -19.08
N LYS A 87 23.43 -7.45 -18.43
CA LYS A 87 24.73 -6.87 -18.86
C LYS A 87 24.68 -5.97 -20.11
N THR A 88 24.67 -4.66 -19.90
CA THR A 88 25.41 -3.75 -20.79
C THR A 88 26.89 -3.89 -20.42
N THR A 89 27.58 -4.80 -21.11
CA THR A 89 29.03 -4.72 -21.30
C THR A 89 29.33 -3.59 -22.28
#